data_AF-A0AAV3HT87-F1
#
_entry.id   AF-A0AAV3HT87-F1
#
_cell.length_a   1.000
_cell.length_b   1.000
_cell.length_c   1.000
_cell.angle_alpha   90.00
_cell.angle_beta   90.00
_cell.angle_gamma   90.00
#
_symmetry.space_group_name_H-M   'P 1'
#
loop_
_entity.id
_entity.type
_entity.pdbx_description
1 polymer ?
#
loop_
_entity_poly.entity_id
_entity_poly.type
_entity_poly.pdbx_seq_one_letter_code
_entity_poly.pdbx_strand_id
1 'polypeptide(L)'
;MNTMLEWSNPYELDLTEGKGLVYFARVVDDVGNEYRYVGQTKRGKKRLNDYVNNVRRILSGLPRRTTKGQEKYRAVHLALAKATQNNWFYELKPIEITELTKLNDLESSKIKELNCNLNVKWSWNVSDFSELNLSDIR
;
A
#
# COMPACT_ATOMS: atom_id res chain seq x y z
N MET A 1 22.56 2.16 4.50
CA MET A 1 21.70 0.96 4.68
C MET A 1 20.31 1.36 4.24
N ASN A 2 19.76 0.76 3.18
CA ASN A 2 18.35 0.99 2.84
C ASN A 2 17.49 0.23 3.85
N THR A 3 16.80 0.97 4.72
CA THR A 3 15.85 0.38 5.66
C THR A 3 14.69 -0.22 4.86
N MET A 4 14.31 -1.45 5.17
CA MET A 4 13.17 -2.10 4.52
C MET A 4 11.86 -1.39 4.89
N LEU A 5 10.84 -1.50 4.04
CA LEU A 5 9.51 -0.97 4.34
C LEU A 5 9.00 -1.51 5.68
N GLU A 6 8.52 -0.62 6.54
CA GLU A 6 7.83 -0.94 7.78
C GLU A 6 6.44 -0.30 7.81
N TRP A 7 5.61 -0.74 8.76
CA TRP A 7 4.32 -0.11 9.03
C TRP A 7 4.22 0.17 10.53
N SER A 8 3.46 1.21 10.90
CA SER A 8 3.26 1.61 12.29
C SER A 8 1.79 1.46 12.70
N ASN A 9 1.52 1.36 14.01
CA ASN A 9 0.16 1.38 14.58
C ASN A 9 0.00 2.56 15.54
N PRO A 10 0.02 3.82 15.04
CA PRO A 10 0.03 4.99 15.91
C PRO A 10 -1.26 5.19 16.71
N TYR A 11 -2.34 4.53 16.29
CA TYR A 11 -3.65 4.59 16.94
C TYR A 11 -3.93 3.37 17.83
N GLU A 12 -2.94 2.49 18.02
CA GLU A 12 -3.04 1.30 18.88
C GLU A 12 -4.27 0.42 18.57
N LEU A 13 -4.66 0.35 17.30
CA LEU A 13 -5.85 -0.39 16.88
C LEU A 13 -5.68 -1.88 17.13
N ASP A 14 -6.76 -2.54 17.56
CA ASP A 14 -6.85 -3.99 17.63
C ASP A 14 -6.91 -4.58 16.21
N LEU A 15 -5.76 -5.08 15.74
CA LEU A 15 -5.58 -5.64 14.39
C LEU A 15 -5.89 -7.15 14.33
N THR A 16 -6.70 -7.67 15.25
CA THR A 16 -7.16 -9.06 15.22
C THR A 16 -8.01 -9.33 13.97
N GLU A 17 -7.88 -10.52 13.39
CA GLU A 17 -8.64 -10.92 12.20
C GLU A 17 -10.16 -11.00 12.51
N GLY A 18 -11.00 -10.76 11.50
CA GLY A 18 -12.46 -10.87 11.62
C GLY A 18 -13.21 -9.54 11.68
N LYS A 19 -12.51 -8.43 11.99
CA LYS A 19 -13.03 -7.07 11.84
C LYS A 19 -12.61 -6.45 10.51
N GLY A 20 -13.37 -5.46 10.05
CA GLY A 20 -12.99 -4.65 8.91
C GLY A 20 -11.92 -3.65 9.34
N LEU A 21 -10.84 -3.55 8.57
CA LEU A 21 -9.75 -2.62 8.80
C LEU A 21 -9.55 -1.78 7.54
N VAL A 22 -9.51 -0.46 7.71
CA VAL A 22 -9.04 0.48 6.70
C VAL A 22 -7.63 0.94 7.07
N TYR A 23 -6.75 1.00 6.09
CA TYR A 23 -5.36 1.43 6.24
C TYR A 23 -5.00 2.46 5.16
N PHE A 24 -3.99 3.26 5.47
CA PHE A 24 -3.51 4.34 4.63
C PHE A 24 -2.05 4.12 4.27
N ALA A 25 -1.71 4.44 3.03
CA ALA A 25 -0.34 4.56 2.57
C ALA A 25 -0.12 5.94 1.95
N ARG A 26 1.02 6.55 2.27
CA ARG A 26 1.48 7.81 1.70
C ARG A 26 2.92 7.67 1.27
N VAL A 27 3.27 8.26 0.14
CA VAL A 27 4.65 8.44 -0.32
C VAL A 27 4.79 9.91 -0.73
N VAL A 28 5.92 10.51 -0.37
CA VAL A 28 6.30 11.85 -0.84
C VAL A 28 7.64 11.71 -1.56
N ASP A 29 7.68 12.00 -2.85
CA ASP A 29 8.92 11.91 -3.63
C ASP A 29 9.90 13.08 -3.32
N ASP A 30 11.04 13.10 -4.00
CA ASP A 30 12.11 14.10 -3.80
C ASP A 30 11.73 15.51 -4.24
N VAL A 31 10.75 15.67 -5.11
CA VAL A 31 10.24 16.97 -5.58
C VAL A 31 8.95 17.40 -4.86
N GLY A 32 8.46 16.60 -3.91
CA GLY A 32 7.32 16.92 -3.05
C GLY A 32 5.96 16.49 -3.58
N ASN A 33 5.89 15.66 -4.64
CA ASN A 33 4.63 15.06 -5.05
C ASN A 33 4.16 14.04 -4.04
N GLU A 34 2.85 14.02 -3.80
CA GLU A 34 2.24 13.09 -2.86
C GLU A 34 1.41 12.01 -3.53
N TYR A 35 1.64 10.78 -3.11
CA TYR A 35 0.94 9.61 -3.58
C TYR A 35 0.23 8.95 -2.41
N ARG A 36 -1.10 8.95 -2.45
CA ARG A 36 -1.96 8.56 -1.33
C ARG A 36 -2.89 7.44 -1.74
N TYR A 37 -2.96 6.43 -0.88
CA TYR A 37 -3.76 5.24 -1.08
C TYR A 37 -4.50 4.90 0.20
N VAL A 38 -5.77 4.56 0.07
CA VAL A 38 -6.52 3.89 1.13
C VAL A 38 -6.85 2.47 0.66
N GLY A 39 -6.67 1.50 1.54
CA GLY A 39 -7.12 0.14 1.29
C GLY A 39 -7.89 -0.42 2.47
N GLN A 40 -8.68 -1.45 2.20
CA GLN A 40 -9.40 -2.20 3.22
C GLN A 40 -8.96 -3.66 3.32
N THR A 41 -9.23 -4.30 4.46
CA THR A 41 -9.00 -5.73 4.67
C THR A 41 -9.84 -6.31 5.80
N LYS A 42 -9.96 -7.64 5.82
CA LYS A 42 -10.50 -8.42 6.95
C LYS A 42 -9.42 -9.21 7.70
N ARG A 43 -8.16 -9.11 7.22
CA ARG A 43 -7.01 -9.92 7.66
C ARG A 43 -6.10 -9.17 8.65
N GLY A 44 -6.56 -8.04 9.18
CA GLY A 44 -5.82 -7.24 10.17
C GLY A 44 -4.35 -7.00 9.80
N LYS A 45 -3.45 -7.25 10.75
CA LYS A 45 -1.99 -7.06 10.59
C LYS A 45 -1.39 -7.86 9.43
N LYS A 46 -1.97 -9.00 9.06
CA LYS A 46 -1.46 -9.87 7.99
C LYS A 46 -1.46 -9.13 6.65
N ARG A 47 -2.42 -8.25 6.41
CA ARG A 47 -2.46 -7.43 5.19
C ARG A 47 -1.30 -6.43 5.14
N LEU A 48 -0.97 -5.78 6.25
CA LEU A 48 0.14 -4.82 6.31
C LEU A 48 1.49 -5.52 6.10
N ASN A 49 1.66 -6.71 6.68
CA ASN A 49 2.82 -7.56 6.40
C ASN A 49 2.90 -8.00 4.92
N ASP A 50 1.76 -8.24 4.25
CA ASP A 50 1.75 -8.53 2.81
C ASP A 50 2.35 -7.36 2.00
N TYR A 51 2.16 -6.10 2.41
CA TYR A 51 2.78 -4.94 1.74
C TYR A 51 4.31 -4.95 1.87
N VAL A 52 4.83 -5.18 3.08
CA VAL A 52 6.27 -5.30 3.34
C VAL A 52 6.89 -6.42 2.47
N ASN A 53 6.23 -7.58 2.44
CA ASN A 53 6.67 -8.70 1.62
C ASN A 53 6.61 -8.40 0.12
N ASN A 54 5.57 -7.73 -0.36
CA ASN A 54 5.45 -7.34 -1.77
C ASN A 54 6.55 -6.35 -2.17
N VAL A 55 6.85 -5.35 -1.33
CA VAL A 55 7.96 -4.41 -1.60
C VAL A 55 9.30 -5.15 -1.64
N ARG A 56 9.57 -6.05 -0.69
CA ARG A 56 10.79 -6.89 -0.73
C ARG A 56 10.90 -7.65 -2.05
N ARG A 57 9.80 -8.22 -2.55
CA ARG A 57 9.78 -8.96 -3.81
C ARG A 57 10.00 -8.05 -5.02
N ILE A 58 9.36 -6.88 -5.07
CA ILE A 58 9.56 -5.89 -6.14
C ILE A 58 11.04 -5.51 -6.23
N LEU A 59 11.66 -5.17 -5.09
CA LEU A 59 13.08 -4.81 -5.02
C LEU A 59 14.02 -5.97 -5.40
N SER A 60 13.52 -7.21 -5.35
CA SER A 60 14.25 -8.40 -5.81
C SER A 60 13.93 -8.79 -7.26
N GLY A 61 13.15 -8.00 -7.99
CA GLY A 61 12.71 -8.32 -9.36
C GLY A 61 11.73 -9.49 -9.45
N LEU A 62 11.06 -9.86 -8.35
CA LEU A 62 10.19 -11.03 -8.28
C LEU A 62 8.70 -10.65 -8.45
N PRO A 63 7.95 -11.38 -9.29
CA PRO A 63 6.52 -11.12 -9.51
C PRO A 63 5.69 -11.34 -8.25
N ARG A 64 4.48 -10.77 -8.19
CA ARG A 64 3.59 -10.97 -7.04
C ARG A 64 3.12 -12.42 -7.04
N ARG A 65 3.15 -13.08 -5.89
CA ARG A 65 2.63 -14.45 -5.73
C ARG A 65 1.25 -14.40 -5.08
N THR A 66 0.25 -14.94 -5.73
CA THR A 66 -1.07 -15.19 -5.15
C THR A 66 -1.40 -16.68 -5.21
N THR A 67 -2.43 -17.10 -4.49
CA THR A 67 -2.87 -18.51 -4.50
C THR A 67 -3.31 -18.97 -5.89
N LYS A 68 -3.68 -18.03 -6.77
CA LYS A 68 -4.10 -18.29 -8.17
C LYS A 68 -2.95 -18.24 -9.18
N GLY A 69 -1.72 -17.94 -8.76
CA GLY A 69 -0.56 -17.83 -9.65
C GLY A 69 0.23 -16.53 -9.46
N GLN A 70 0.91 -16.09 -10.52
CA GLN A 70 1.63 -14.82 -10.51
C GLN A 70 0.73 -13.67 -10.95
N GLU A 71 0.76 -12.56 -10.21
CA GLU A 71 -0.02 -11.36 -10.50
C GLU A 71 0.89 -10.14 -10.67
N LYS A 72 0.30 -9.09 -11.25
CA LYS A 72 0.87 -7.76 -11.33
C LYS A 72 0.78 -7.02 -9.98
N TYR A 73 1.67 -6.06 -9.76
CA TYR A 73 1.65 -5.18 -8.59
C TYR A 73 0.80 -3.94 -8.87
N ARG A 74 0.01 -3.51 -7.88
CA ARG A 74 -0.73 -2.23 -7.93
C ARG A 74 0.17 -1.03 -7.68
N ALA A 75 -0.28 0.15 -8.13
CA ALA A 75 0.41 1.43 -8.01
C ALA A 75 1.00 1.67 -6.61
N VAL A 76 0.21 1.48 -5.55
CA VAL A 76 0.67 1.67 -4.16
C VAL A 76 1.88 0.80 -3.78
N HIS A 77 1.99 -0.44 -4.27
CA HIS A 77 3.14 -1.28 -3.96
C HIS A 77 4.40 -0.76 -4.67
N LEU A 78 4.24 -0.26 -5.90
CA LEU A 78 5.34 0.33 -6.67
C LEU A 78 5.79 1.65 -6.06
N ALA A 79 4.85 2.50 -5.62
CA ALA A 79 5.14 3.74 -4.90
C ALA A 79 5.94 3.49 -3.62
N LEU A 80 5.50 2.54 -2.78
CA LEU A 80 6.22 2.17 -1.56
C LEU A 80 7.60 1.56 -1.85
N ALA A 81 7.73 0.79 -2.95
CA ALA A 81 9.01 0.25 -3.37
C ALA A 81 9.97 1.34 -3.88
N LYS A 82 9.49 2.32 -4.66
CA LYS A 82 10.30 3.49 -5.05
C LYS A 82 10.71 4.31 -3.83
N ALA A 83 9.80 4.50 -2.87
CA ALA A 83 10.15 5.20 -1.64
C ALA A 83 11.25 4.48 -0.86
N THR A 84 11.17 3.16 -0.74
CA THR A 84 12.20 2.33 -0.10
C THR A 84 13.53 2.36 -0.88
N GLN A 85 13.49 2.32 -2.22
CA GLN A 85 14.66 2.34 -3.08
C GLN A 85 15.43 3.67 -2.99
N ASN A 86 14.70 4.79 -3.02
CA ASN A 86 15.25 6.14 -3.08
C ASN A 86 15.32 6.85 -1.73
N ASN A 87 15.01 6.16 -0.63
CA ASN A 87 14.94 6.73 0.72
C ASN A 87 14.00 7.94 0.81
N TRP A 88 12.87 7.89 0.11
CA TRP A 88 11.82 8.89 0.20
C TRP A 88 10.95 8.68 1.44
N PHE A 89 10.24 9.72 1.86
CA PHE A 89 9.30 9.62 2.96
C PHE A 89 8.12 8.72 2.59
N TYR A 90 7.72 7.87 3.54
CA TYR A 90 6.49 7.08 3.41
C TYR A 90 5.78 6.91 4.76
N GLU A 91 4.48 6.63 4.68
CA GLU A 91 3.68 6.13 5.78
C GLU A 91 2.93 4.89 5.31
N LEU A 92 2.84 3.88 6.18
CA LEU A 92 1.91 2.75 6.05
C LEU A 92 1.35 2.46 7.42
N LYS A 93 0.05 2.70 7.62
CA LYS A 93 -0.59 2.59 8.94
C LYS A 93 -2.06 2.17 8.85
N PRO A 94 -2.57 1.39 9.81
CA PRO A 94 -4.01 1.23 9.98
C PRO A 94 -4.60 2.58 10.43
N ILE A 95 -5.83 2.89 10.01
CA ILE A 95 -6.48 4.17 10.35
C ILE A 95 -7.81 3.98 11.05
N GLU A 96 -8.57 2.92 10.75
CA GLU A 96 -9.89 2.73 11.36
C GLU A 96 -10.36 1.28 11.30
N ILE A 97 -11.00 0.82 12.37
CA ILE A 97 -11.66 -0.49 12.47
C ILE A 97 -13.17 -0.30 12.36
N THR A 98 -13.84 -1.19 11.63
CA THR A 98 -15.28 -1.16 11.46
C THR A 98 -15.86 -2.57 11.31
N GLU A 99 -17.19 -2.66 11.34
CA GLU A 99 -17.92 -3.87 11.02
C GLU A 99 -17.80 -4.19 9.52
N LEU A 100 -17.79 -5.48 9.17
CA LEU A 100 -17.58 -5.91 7.79
C LEU A 100 -18.63 -5.36 6.80
N THR A 101 -19.83 -5.09 7.28
CA THR A 101 -20.95 -4.53 6.50
C THR A 101 -20.72 -3.07 6.09
N LYS A 102 -19.93 -2.32 6.87
CA LYS A 102 -19.64 -0.89 6.66
C LYS A 102 -18.28 -0.64 6.00
N LEU A 103 -17.51 -1.70 5.77
CA LEU A 103 -16.10 -1.61 5.36
C LEU A 103 -15.91 -0.89 4.02
N ASN A 104 -16.74 -1.21 3.01
CA ASN A 104 -16.66 -0.57 1.69
C ASN A 104 -17.02 0.92 1.73
N ASP A 105 -18.04 1.28 2.52
CA ASP A 105 -18.49 2.66 2.65
C ASP A 105 -17.43 3.49 3.37
N LEU A 106 -16.82 2.91 4.41
CA LEU A 106 -15.72 3.54 5.13
C LEU A 106 -14.48 3.73 4.23
N GLU A 107 -14.08 2.70 3.46
CA GLU A 107 -12.98 2.82 2.49
C GLU A 107 -13.26 3.97 1.51
N SER A 108 -14.47 4.00 0.95
CA SER A 108 -14.88 5.02 -0.03
C SER A 108 -14.90 6.43 0.57
N SER A 109 -15.34 6.57 1.81
CA SER A 109 -15.32 7.84 2.54
C SER A 109 -13.89 8.31 2.80
N LYS A 110 -13.01 7.42 3.28
CA LYS A 110 -11.59 7.73 3.56
C LYS A 110 -10.78 8.06 2.30
N ILE A 111 -11.07 7.42 1.16
CA ILE A 111 -10.47 7.79 -0.13
C ILE A 111 -10.73 9.26 -0.45
N LYS A 112 -11.96 9.75 -0.23
CA LYS A 112 -12.37 11.13 -0.49
C LYS A 112 -11.78 12.09 0.56
N GLU A 113 -11.94 11.76 1.84
CA GLU A 113 -11.44 12.56 2.97
C GLU A 113 -9.94 12.81 2.88
N LEU A 114 -9.16 11.79 2.51
CA LEU A 114 -7.70 11.85 2.44
C LEU A 114 -7.17 12.20 1.04
N ASN A 115 -8.05 12.55 0.10
CA ASN A 115 -7.74 12.92 -1.28
C ASN A 115 -6.76 11.92 -1.94
N CYS A 116 -7.12 10.64 -1.94
CA CYS A 116 -6.27 9.57 -2.43
C CYS A 116 -6.26 9.48 -3.95
N ASN A 117 -5.06 9.34 -4.53
CA ASN A 117 -4.81 9.35 -5.97
C ASN A 117 -4.23 8.04 -6.51
N LEU A 118 -4.00 7.02 -5.67
CA LEU A 118 -3.50 5.70 -6.09
C LEU A 118 -4.56 4.58 -6.04
N ASN A 119 -5.84 4.93 -5.84
CA ASN A 119 -6.92 3.96 -5.68
C ASN A 119 -7.42 3.34 -6.99
N VAL A 120 -6.88 3.79 -8.14
CA VAL A 120 -7.12 3.17 -9.45
C VAL A 120 -6.67 1.71 -9.47
N LYS A 121 -7.36 0.86 -10.23
CA LYS A 121 -7.14 -0.60 -10.24
C LYS A 121 -6.05 -1.07 -11.21
N TRP A 122 -5.26 -0.15 -11.77
CA TRP A 122 -4.17 -0.49 -12.68
C TRP A 122 -3.05 -1.29 -11.99
N SER A 123 -2.34 -2.08 -12.78
CA SER A 123 -1.31 -2.99 -12.27
C SER A 123 -0.21 -3.22 -13.31
N TRP A 124 1.02 -3.39 -12.83
CA TRP A 124 2.24 -3.49 -13.65
C TRP A 124 3.00 -4.78 -13.38
N ASN A 125 3.75 -5.25 -14.39
CA ASN A 125 4.68 -6.33 -14.17
C ASN A 125 5.86 -5.82 -13.34
N VAL A 126 6.55 -6.73 -12.65
CA VAL A 126 7.76 -6.35 -11.89
C VAL A 126 8.90 -5.92 -12.81
N SER A 127 8.93 -6.42 -14.05
CA SER A 127 9.89 -6.01 -15.09
C SER A 127 9.82 -4.52 -15.39
N ASP A 128 8.65 -3.91 -15.23
CA ASP A 128 8.39 -2.53 -15.60
C ASP A 128 8.88 -1.57 -14.48
N PHE A 129 9.24 -2.10 -13.30
CA PHE A 129 9.51 -1.30 -12.10
C PHE A 129 10.72 -0.36 -12.22
N SER A 130 11.80 -0.79 -12.89
CA SER A 130 13.03 0.01 -13.00
C SER A 130 12.79 1.30 -13.78
N GLU A 131 11.98 1.23 -14.84
CA GLU A 131 11.72 2.32 -15.78
C GLU A 131 10.53 3.21 -15.37
N LEU A 132 9.73 2.75 -14.43
CA LEU A 132 8.49 3.41 -14.02
C LEU A 132 8.75 4.66 -13.17
N ASN A 133 8.17 5.79 -13.56
CA ASN A 133 8.06 6.99 -12.72
C ASN A 133 6.74 6.99 -11.97
N LEU A 134 6.72 7.54 -10.75
CA LEU A 134 5.47 7.58 -9.97
C LEU A 134 4.42 8.52 -10.58
N SER A 135 4.83 9.50 -11.40
CA SER A 135 3.92 10.30 -12.23
C SER A 135 3.07 9.46 -13.17
N ASP A 136 3.56 8.30 -13.61
CA ASP A 136 2.95 7.48 -14.66
C ASP A 136 1.85 6.54 -14.11
N ILE A 137 1.73 6.46 -12.78
CA ILE A 137 0.83 5.52 -12.08
C ILE A 137 -0.28 6.22 -11.27
N ARG A 138 -0.36 7.54 -11.40
CA ARG A 138 -1.41 8.37 -10.80
C ARG A 138 -2.67 8.37 -11.66
#